data_AF-X0HI85-F1
#
_entry.id   AF-X0HI85-F1
#
_cell.length_a   1.000
_cell.length_b   1.000
_cell.length_c   1.000
_cell.angle_alpha   90.00
_cell.angle_beta   90.00
_cell.angle_gamma   90.00
#
_symmetry.space_group_name_H-M   'P 1'
#
loop_
_entity.id
_entity.type
_entity.pdbx_description
1 polymer ?
#
loop_
_entity_poly.entity_id
_entity_poly.type
_entity_poly.pdbx_seq_one_letter_code
_entity_poly.pdbx_strand_id
1 'polypeptide(L)'
;MVDPAMEPLGRCKMYINSLGPRSFQSFKKSFHLLTLSVLQYHFTVPYFSLTEWSLYPWPKLLTMRAYFYDGLPGDQRLPHNSGMPVSVDDLMNIGVYYYHLPELESVDNLAKERGYKNRDEITVSPQAMGDIYETKVKSFFAEHLHEDEEIRYIRGGRGYFDVRSKDDDWVRVLLEKDDLLILPPGIYHRFTTDESNYVHAMRLFKEDPKWTPLNRGPDVDKNEHRQEYVKQFLGEPNQTTELPVQLKNRQT
;
A
#
# COMPACT_ATOMS: atom_id res chain seq x y z
N MET A 1 -38.77 -23.76 -43.73
CA MET A 1 -37.91 -24.77 -43.08
C MET A 1 -37.32 -24.07 -41.85
N VAL A 2 -37.97 -24.13 -40.67
CA VAL A 2 -37.62 -24.94 -39.45
C VAL A 2 -36.10 -25.06 -39.22
N ASP A 3 -35.49 -24.77 -38.07
CA ASP A 3 -35.86 -24.29 -36.71
C ASP A 3 -34.53 -23.88 -35.97
N PRO A 4 -34.45 -23.49 -34.67
CA PRO A 4 -33.63 -22.37 -34.17
C PRO A 4 -32.74 -22.74 -32.94
N ALA A 5 -32.32 -21.70 -32.19
CA ALA A 5 -32.06 -21.69 -30.74
C ALA A 5 -30.80 -22.38 -30.15
N MET A 6 -29.99 -21.61 -29.42
CA MET A 6 -30.04 -21.59 -27.94
C MET A 6 -29.12 -20.52 -27.32
N GLU A 7 -29.68 -19.79 -26.37
CA GLU A 7 -29.09 -18.83 -25.45
C GLU A 7 -28.79 -19.52 -24.07
N PRO A 8 -28.32 -18.84 -22.99
CA PRO A 8 -27.17 -19.31 -22.19
C PRO A 8 -27.51 -19.91 -20.81
N LEU A 9 -26.57 -20.66 -20.25
CA LEU A 9 -26.53 -21.13 -18.85
C LEU A 9 -25.14 -20.78 -18.28
N GLY A 10 -24.92 -20.32 -17.05
CA GLY A 10 -25.78 -20.12 -15.90
C GLY A 10 -24.93 -19.58 -14.74
N ARG A 11 -25.57 -18.82 -13.84
CA ARG A 11 -25.00 -18.24 -12.62
C ARG A 11 -24.54 -19.34 -11.65
N CYS A 12 -23.38 -19.17 -11.01
CA CYS A 12 -23.05 -19.91 -9.80
C CYS A 12 -23.18 -18.98 -8.57
N LYS A 13 -24.24 -19.19 -7.78
CA LYS A 13 -24.37 -18.67 -6.41
C LYS A 13 -23.73 -19.69 -5.48
N MET A 14 -22.73 -19.28 -4.70
CA MET A 14 -22.27 -20.02 -3.53
C MET A 14 -22.96 -19.48 -2.28
N TYR A 15 -23.63 -20.37 -1.56
CA TYR A 15 -24.11 -20.12 -0.20
C TYR A 15 -23.87 -21.37 0.66
N ILE A 16 -23.20 -21.12 1.80
CA ILE A 16 -23.55 -21.59 3.16
C ILE A 16 -22.89 -22.87 3.71
N ASN A 17 -22.10 -22.59 4.76
CA ASN A 17 -21.91 -23.26 6.06
C ASN A 17 -21.23 -24.64 6.10
N SER A 18 -20.05 -24.68 6.72
CA SER A 18 -19.80 -24.87 8.16
C SER A 18 -19.81 -26.34 8.53
N LEU A 19 -18.72 -26.82 9.12
CA LEU A 19 -18.65 -27.84 10.17
C LEU A 19 -17.18 -28.03 10.58
N GLY A 20 -16.94 -27.97 11.89
CA GLY A 20 -15.61 -27.98 12.52
C GLY A 20 -14.95 -29.36 12.62
N PRO A 21 -13.84 -29.45 13.38
CA PRO A 21 -12.81 -30.47 13.17
C PRO A 21 -13.02 -31.71 14.02
N ARG A 22 -12.74 -32.90 13.47
CA ARG A 22 -12.39 -34.09 14.24
C ARG A 22 -11.25 -34.86 13.62
N SER A 23 -10.44 -35.33 14.54
CA SER A 23 -9.14 -35.95 14.46
C SER A 23 -9.22 -37.47 14.35
N PHE A 24 -8.02 -38.07 14.21
CA PHE A 24 -7.64 -39.47 14.49
C PHE A 24 -7.60 -40.50 13.35
N GLN A 25 -6.34 -40.81 13.00
CA GLN A 25 -5.69 -42.14 12.95
C GLN A 25 -6.10 -43.19 11.90
N SER A 26 -5.10 -43.46 11.05
CA SER A 26 -4.50 -44.77 10.75
C SER A 26 -5.41 -45.93 10.32
N PHE A 27 -5.28 -46.32 9.04
CA PHE A 27 -5.28 -47.74 8.67
C PHE A 27 -4.28 -48.03 7.53
N LYS A 28 -3.33 -48.94 7.83
CA LYS A 28 -2.44 -49.64 6.88
C LYS A 28 -3.13 -50.88 6.30
N LYS A 29 -2.58 -51.38 5.17
CA LYS A 29 -2.76 -52.68 4.47
C LYS A 29 -3.72 -52.60 3.27
N SER A 30 -3.46 -53.17 2.09
CA SER A 30 -2.37 -54.02 1.57
C SER A 30 -2.41 -53.97 0.03
N PHE A 31 -1.27 -54.34 -0.56
CA PHE A 31 -1.00 -54.57 -1.98
C PHE A 31 -2.01 -55.47 -2.69
N HIS A 32 -2.30 -55.15 -3.96
CA HIS A 32 -2.49 -56.15 -5.03
C HIS A 32 -1.76 -55.67 -6.30
N LEU A 33 -0.91 -56.54 -6.83
CA LEU A 33 -0.22 -56.39 -8.11
C LEU A 33 -1.24 -56.42 -9.25
N LEU A 34 -1.13 -55.46 -10.18
CA LEU A 34 -1.60 -55.61 -11.55
C LEU A 34 -0.46 -55.16 -12.46
N THR A 35 0.21 -56.16 -13.04
CA THR A 35 1.16 -56.01 -14.14
C THR A 35 0.39 -55.57 -15.38
N LEU A 36 0.70 -54.39 -15.90
CA LEU A 36 0.30 -53.98 -17.25
C LEU A 36 1.53 -53.49 -18.02
N SER A 37 1.62 -54.02 -19.24
CA SER A 37 2.71 -53.94 -20.20
C SER A 37 3.15 -52.51 -20.50
N VAL A 38 4.46 -52.25 -20.39
CA VAL A 38 5.08 -51.02 -20.88
C VAL A 38 5.28 -51.12 -22.38
N LEU A 39 4.46 -50.39 -23.15
CA LEU A 39 4.78 -50.04 -24.53
C LEU A 39 5.99 -49.09 -24.50
N GLN A 40 7.11 -49.54 -25.04
CA GLN A 40 8.30 -48.71 -25.26
C GLN A 40 7.98 -47.61 -26.28
N TYR A 41 7.87 -46.37 -25.80
CA TYR A 41 8.01 -45.19 -26.65
C TYR A 41 9.43 -44.65 -26.47
N HIS A 42 10.24 -44.73 -27.53
CA HIS A 42 11.50 -44.01 -27.61
C HIS A 42 11.22 -42.54 -27.95
N PHE A 43 11.23 -41.68 -26.92
CA PHE A 43 11.40 -40.24 -27.12
C PHE A 43 12.88 -39.92 -26.99
N THR A 44 13.52 -39.58 -28.10
CA THR A 44 14.83 -38.92 -28.11
C THR A 44 14.67 -37.52 -27.54
N VAL A 45 15.20 -37.30 -26.34
CA VAL A 45 15.29 -35.97 -25.73
C VAL A 45 16.52 -35.29 -26.32
N PRO A 46 16.42 -34.11 -26.97
CA PRO A 46 17.61 -33.40 -27.41
C PRO A 46 18.40 -32.92 -26.18
N TYR A 47 19.70 -33.20 -26.20
CA TYR A 47 20.66 -32.80 -25.18
C TYR A 47 20.84 -31.27 -25.26
N PHE A 48 20.08 -30.52 -24.45
CA PHE A 48 20.26 -29.08 -24.33
C PHE A 48 21.48 -28.78 -23.44
N SER A 49 22.44 -28.06 -24.02
CA SER A 49 23.61 -27.51 -23.35
C SER A 49 23.20 -26.64 -22.16
N LEU A 50 23.80 -26.86 -20.98
CA LEU A 50 23.46 -26.21 -19.71
C LEU A 50 24.08 -24.81 -19.51
N THR A 51 24.52 -24.11 -20.57
CA THR A 51 25.32 -22.87 -20.41
C THR A 51 24.63 -21.54 -20.76
N GLU A 52 23.32 -21.47 -20.97
CA GLU A 52 22.67 -20.21 -21.40
C GLU A 52 21.36 -19.83 -20.65
N TRP A 53 21.30 -20.05 -19.33
CA TRP A 53 20.13 -19.66 -18.51
C TRP A 53 20.22 -18.27 -17.85
N SER A 54 20.95 -17.30 -18.43
CA SER A 54 21.17 -15.98 -17.82
C SER A 54 20.68 -14.77 -18.65
N LEU A 55 19.74 -14.95 -19.58
CA LEU A 55 19.27 -13.85 -20.44
C LEU A 55 17.77 -13.56 -20.42
N TYR A 56 17.00 -14.23 -19.56
CA TYR A 56 15.62 -13.84 -19.28
C TYR A 56 15.59 -13.05 -17.97
N PRO A 57 15.54 -11.70 -18.00
CA PRO A 57 15.20 -10.96 -16.80
C PRO A 57 13.84 -11.47 -16.37
N TRP A 58 13.78 -12.04 -15.17
CA TRP A 58 12.51 -12.30 -14.48
C TRP A 58 11.66 -11.04 -14.60
N PRO A 59 10.36 -11.12 -14.96
CA PRO A 59 9.50 -9.95 -14.93
C PRO A 59 9.66 -9.38 -13.52
N LYS A 60 10.19 -8.15 -13.42
CA LYS A 60 10.22 -7.44 -12.15
C LYS A 60 8.78 -7.37 -11.71
N LEU A 61 8.39 -8.23 -10.79
CA LEU A 61 7.12 -8.10 -10.09
C LEU A 61 7.21 -6.72 -9.45
N LEU A 62 6.49 -5.74 -10.02
CA LEU A 62 6.37 -4.40 -9.49
C LEU A 62 5.53 -4.52 -8.22
N THR A 63 6.17 -4.97 -7.15
CA THR A 63 5.62 -4.96 -5.81
C THR A 63 5.88 -3.59 -5.22
N MET A 64 4.85 -3.00 -4.60
CA MET A 64 5.00 -1.81 -3.76
C MET A 64 6.22 -1.93 -2.86
N ARG A 65 7.00 -0.84 -2.75
CA ARG A 65 8.17 -0.79 -1.88
C ARG A 65 7.87 0.10 -0.67
N ALA A 66 7.38 -0.52 0.39
CA ALA A 66 7.22 0.12 1.70
C ALA A 66 8.06 -0.59 2.77
N TYR A 67 8.63 0.19 3.68
CA TYR A 67 9.49 -0.30 4.76
C TYR A 67 9.57 0.73 5.88
N PHE A 68 9.96 0.29 7.08
CA PHE A 68 10.24 1.23 8.17
C PHE A 68 11.48 2.07 7.85
N TYR A 69 11.40 3.36 8.17
CA TYR A 69 12.48 4.33 8.01
C TYR A 69 13.59 4.03 9.03
N ASP A 70 14.85 4.06 8.61
CA ASP A 70 16.00 3.69 9.48
C ASP A 70 16.33 4.71 10.58
N GLY A 71 15.85 5.95 10.45
CA GLY A 71 16.07 7.05 11.40
C GLY A 71 17.51 7.59 11.40
N LEU A 72 18.36 7.13 10.50
CA LEU A 72 19.74 7.57 10.41
C LEU A 72 19.82 9.02 9.92
N PRO A 73 20.80 9.81 10.39
CA PRO A 73 21.02 11.15 9.85
C PRO A 73 21.43 11.05 8.38
N GLY A 74 20.91 11.93 7.54
CA GLY A 74 21.19 11.91 6.10
C GLY A 74 20.29 12.84 5.30
N ASP A 75 20.51 12.88 3.99
CA ASP A 75 19.61 13.56 3.06
C ASP A 75 18.30 12.77 2.99
N GLN A 76 17.18 13.45 3.25
CA GLN A 76 15.81 12.91 3.20
C GLN A 76 15.48 12.13 1.92
N ARG A 77 16.15 12.45 0.81
CA ARG A 77 15.96 11.87 -0.52
C ARG A 77 16.63 10.49 -0.68
N LEU A 78 17.48 10.08 0.26
CA LEU A 78 18.08 8.74 0.28
C LEU A 78 17.03 7.67 0.63
N PRO A 79 17.25 6.39 0.31
CA PRO A 79 16.26 5.35 0.57
C PRO A 79 15.85 5.20 2.04
N HIS A 80 16.76 5.40 3.00
CA HIS A 80 16.50 5.26 4.44
C HIS A 80 15.80 3.95 4.84
N ASN A 81 16.23 2.84 4.24
CA ASN A 81 15.59 1.53 4.39
C ASN A 81 16.17 0.76 5.57
N SER A 82 15.37 0.54 6.61
CA SER A 82 15.74 -0.27 7.78
C SER A 82 15.92 -1.77 7.49
N GLY A 83 15.46 -2.25 6.33
CA GLY A 83 15.37 -3.66 5.99
C GLY A 83 14.11 -4.36 6.53
N MET A 84 13.25 -3.65 7.27
CA MET A 84 11.97 -4.17 7.74
C MET A 84 10.84 -3.78 6.78
N PRO A 85 10.34 -4.72 5.95
CA PRO A 85 9.31 -4.42 4.96
C PRO A 85 7.95 -4.16 5.62
N VAL A 86 7.12 -3.38 4.96
CA VAL A 86 5.73 -3.13 5.32
C VAL A 86 4.84 -3.59 4.16
N SER A 87 3.83 -4.40 4.46
CA SER A 87 2.92 -4.94 3.43
C SER A 87 1.83 -3.93 3.05
N VAL A 88 1.13 -4.19 1.94
CA VAL A 88 -0.05 -3.40 1.55
C VAL A 88 -1.15 -3.51 2.62
N ASP A 89 -1.32 -4.69 3.23
CA ASP A 89 -2.31 -4.89 4.28
C ASP A 89 -1.97 -4.07 5.54
N ASP A 90 -0.68 -3.95 5.89
CA ASP A 90 -0.24 -3.09 7.00
C ASP A 90 -0.55 -1.61 6.76
N LEU A 91 -0.36 -1.12 5.52
CA LEU A 91 -0.76 0.24 5.13
C LEU A 91 -2.28 0.41 5.18
N MET A 92 -3.03 -0.59 4.70
CA MET A 92 -4.49 -0.56 4.72
C MET A 92 -5.05 -0.52 6.15
N ASN A 93 -4.39 -1.18 7.10
CA ASN A 93 -4.76 -1.16 8.52
C ASN A 93 -4.63 0.23 9.16
N ILE A 94 -3.80 1.12 8.60
CA ILE A 94 -3.71 2.54 8.99
C ILE A 94 -4.45 3.47 8.01
N GLY A 95 -5.31 2.91 7.16
CA GLY A 95 -6.17 3.66 6.23
C GLY A 95 -5.47 4.16 4.98
N VAL A 96 -4.21 3.78 4.73
CA VAL A 96 -3.46 4.12 3.52
C VAL A 96 -3.73 3.08 2.45
N TYR A 97 -4.23 3.52 1.29
CA TYR A 97 -4.52 2.63 0.15
C TYR A 97 -3.48 2.80 -0.95
N TYR A 98 -2.97 1.69 -1.45
CA TYR A 98 -2.04 1.63 -2.58
C TYR A 98 -2.64 0.85 -3.74
N TYR A 99 -2.39 1.34 -4.96
CA TYR A 99 -2.74 0.65 -6.20
C TYR A 99 -1.62 0.82 -7.21
N HIS A 100 -1.37 -0.21 -8.01
CA HIS A 100 -0.57 -0.10 -9.24
C HIS A 100 -1.53 -0.11 -10.44
N LEU A 101 -1.65 1.03 -11.13
CA LEU A 101 -2.64 1.28 -12.18
C LEU A 101 -1.94 1.77 -13.47
N PRO A 102 -1.45 0.84 -14.33
CA PRO A 102 -0.81 1.19 -15.59
C PRO A 102 -1.72 1.93 -16.56
N GLU A 103 -3.01 1.60 -16.53
CA GLU A 103 -4.01 2.15 -17.43
C GLU A 103 -4.79 3.29 -16.77
N LEU A 104 -4.85 4.45 -17.44
CA LEU A 104 -5.60 5.61 -16.95
C LEU A 104 -7.09 5.30 -16.73
N GLU A 105 -7.67 4.39 -17.51
CA GLU A 105 -9.06 3.95 -17.33
C GLU A 105 -9.29 3.36 -15.93
N SER A 106 -8.30 2.68 -15.36
CA SER A 106 -8.40 2.13 -14.00
C SER A 106 -8.40 3.24 -12.94
N VAL A 107 -7.66 4.33 -13.19
CA VAL A 107 -7.68 5.53 -12.34
C VAL A 107 -9.03 6.23 -12.44
N ASP A 108 -9.59 6.35 -13.65
CA ASP A 108 -10.90 6.95 -13.89
C ASP A 108 -12.03 6.14 -13.21
N ASN A 109 -11.94 4.80 -13.23
CA ASN A 109 -12.88 3.93 -12.53
C ASN A 109 -12.81 4.11 -11.00
N LEU A 110 -11.59 4.16 -10.44
CA LEU A 110 -11.39 4.42 -9.01
C LEU A 110 -11.89 5.81 -8.62
N ALA A 111 -11.63 6.82 -9.45
CA ALA A 111 -12.12 8.18 -9.24
C ALA A 111 -13.65 8.24 -9.20
N LYS A 112 -14.32 7.53 -10.13
CA LYS A 112 -15.78 7.43 -10.14
C LYS A 112 -16.32 6.71 -8.91
N GLU A 113 -15.70 5.61 -8.49
CA GLU A 113 -16.10 4.85 -7.31
C GLU A 113 -15.98 5.68 -6.02
N ARG A 114 -14.88 6.42 -5.87
CA ARG A 114 -14.57 7.22 -4.67
C ARG A 114 -15.11 8.65 -4.71
N GLY A 115 -15.75 9.04 -5.81
CA GLY A 115 -16.35 10.36 -6.00
C GLY A 115 -15.34 11.50 -6.18
N TYR A 116 -14.18 11.23 -6.80
CA TYR A 116 -13.21 12.27 -7.16
C TYR A 116 -13.68 13.02 -8.40
N LYS A 117 -14.08 14.28 -8.22
CA LYS A 117 -14.67 15.11 -9.29
C LYS A 117 -13.63 15.90 -10.06
N ASN A 118 -12.51 16.23 -9.43
CA ASN A 118 -11.49 17.12 -9.96
C ASN A 118 -10.12 16.42 -10.01
N ARG A 119 -9.30 16.81 -11.00
CA ARG A 119 -7.90 16.42 -11.10
C ARG A 119 -7.05 17.51 -11.73
N ASP A 120 -5.78 17.55 -11.38
CA ASP A 120 -4.75 18.31 -12.07
C ASP A 120 -3.42 17.54 -12.09
N GLU A 121 -2.39 18.12 -12.70
CA GLU A 121 -1.04 17.56 -12.73
C GLU A 121 -0.03 18.55 -12.16
N ILE A 122 0.96 18.04 -11.44
CA ILE A 122 2.08 18.80 -10.89
C ILE A 122 3.40 18.11 -11.22
N THR A 123 4.40 18.91 -11.59
CA THR A 123 5.79 18.44 -11.69
C THR A 123 6.61 19.09 -10.58
N VAL A 124 7.21 18.27 -9.72
CA VAL A 124 8.11 18.69 -8.65
C VAL A 124 9.53 18.40 -9.12
N SER A 125 10.23 19.46 -9.54
CA SER A 125 11.66 19.42 -9.85
C SER A 125 12.25 20.84 -9.80
N PRO A 126 13.58 20.98 -9.65
CA PRO A 126 14.23 22.28 -9.74
C PRO A 126 13.89 23.01 -11.05
N GLN A 127 13.86 22.29 -12.17
CA GLN A 127 13.57 22.86 -13.48
C GLN A 127 12.13 23.36 -13.61
N ALA A 128 11.16 22.60 -13.11
CA ALA A 128 9.74 22.95 -13.23
C ALA A 128 9.29 24.03 -12.24
N MET A 129 9.93 24.10 -11.07
CA MET A 129 9.53 24.99 -9.98
C MET A 129 10.42 26.24 -9.85
N GLY A 130 11.64 26.24 -10.40
CA GLY A 130 12.57 27.36 -10.27
C GLY A 130 12.87 27.71 -8.82
N ASP A 131 12.89 29.00 -8.51
CA ASP A 131 13.32 29.53 -7.20
C ASP A 131 12.47 29.07 -6.01
N ILE A 132 11.20 28.69 -6.25
CA ILE A 132 10.32 28.22 -5.17
C ILE A 132 10.55 26.76 -4.78
N TYR A 133 11.35 26.01 -5.54
CA TYR A 133 11.57 24.57 -5.35
C TYR A 133 12.01 24.23 -3.93
N GLU A 134 13.08 24.87 -3.43
CA GLU A 134 13.66 24.57 -2.12
C GLU A 134 12.68 24.86 -0.97
N THR A 135 11.92 25.95 -1.07
CA THR A 135 10.89 26.29 -0.08
C THR A 135 9.75 25.27 -0.11
N LYS A 136 9.33 24.83 -1.31
CA LYS A 136 8.25 23.86 -1.46
C LYS A 136 8.63 22.47 -0.97
N VAL A 137 9.81 21.96 -1.33
CA VAL A 137 10.29 20.65 -0.85
C VAL A 137 10.43 20.62 0.66
N LYS A 138 10.89 21.71 1.30
CA LYS A 138 10.89 21.83 2.76
C LYS A 138 9.49 21.76 3.36
N SER A 139 8.52 22.44 2.74
CA SER A 139 7.12 22.39 3.21
C SER A 139 6.48 21.02 3.05
N PHE A 140 6.79 20.30 1.96
CA PHE A 140 6.28 18.95 1.73
C PHE A 140 6.89 17.93 2.70
N PHE A 141 8.16 18.13 3.10
CA PHE A 141 8.85 17.22 4.00
C PHE A 141 8.62 17.51 5.49
N ALA A 142 8.12 18.70 5.83
CA ALA A 142 7.63 18.97 7.18
C ALA A 142 6.48 17.99 7.49
N GLU A 143 6.47 17.39 8.67
CA GLU A 143 5.40 16.48 9.06
C GLU A 143 4.08 17.22 9.24
N HIS A 144 3.04 16.80 8.51
CA HIS A 144 1.74 17.46 8.48
C HIS A 144 0.60 16.47 8.26
N LEU A 145 -0.64 16.98 8.37
CA LEU A 145 -1.85 16.30 7.94
C LEU A 145 -2.72 17.21 7.06
N HIS A 146 -3.68 16.58 6.40
CA HIS A 146 -4.76 17.25 5.67
C HIS A 146 -6.13 16.82 6.22
N GLU A 147 -7.12 17.69 6.06
CA GLU A 147 -8.53 17.45 6.46
C GLU A 147 -9.31 16.69 5.37
N ASP A 148 -8.74 16.59 4.17
CA ASP A 148 -9.23 15.83 3.04
C ASP A 148 -8.25 14.69 2.69
N GLU A 149 -8.70 13.73 1.87
CA GLU A 149 -7.80 12.70 1.34
C GLU A 149 -6.70 13.34 0.47
N GLU A 150 -5.47 12.89 0.65
CA GLU A 150 -4.37 13.22 -0.25
C GLU A 150 -4.17 12.06 -1.24
N ILE A 151 -4.58 12.30 -2.50
CA ILE A 151 -4.47 11.31 -3.57
C ILE A 151 -3.37 11.72 -4.55
N ARG A 152 -2.45 10.80 -4.84
CA ARG A 152 -1.32 11.01 -5.75
C ARG A 152 -1.15 9.81 -6.66
N TYR A 153 -1.27 10.05 -7.97
CA TYR A 153 -1.01 9.07 -9.01
C TYR A 153 0.24 9.49 -9.79
N ILE A 154 1.29 8.69 -9.77
CA ILE A 154 2.58 9.07 -10.37
C ILE A 154 2.56 8.80 -11.87
N ARG A 155 2.82 9.84 -12.66
CA ARG A 155 2.87 9.81 -14.12
C ARG A 155 4.31 9.70 -14.64
N GLY A 156 5.28 10.15 -13.86
CA GLY A 156 6.70 10.06 -14.17
C GLY A 156 7.59 10.39 -12.97
N GLY A 157 8.85 9.97 -13.03
CA GLY A 157 9.78 10.13 -11.90
C GLY A 157 9.38 9.27 -10.70
N ARG A 158 9.82 9.70 -9.51
CA ARG A 158 9.52 8.98 -8.26
C ARG A 158 9.73 9.84 -7.01
N GLY A 159 9.15 9.39 -5.92
CA GLY A 159 9.34 10.01 -4.62
C GLY A 159 8.87 9.12 -3.47
N TYR A 160 9.13 9.59 -2.26
CA TYR A 160 8.78 8.92 -1.03
C TYR A 160 7.64 9.65 -0.34
N PHE A 161 6.61 8.90 0.04
CA PHE A 161 5.66 9.30 1.06
C PHE A 161 6.03 8.59 2.34
N ASP A 162 6.32 9.36 3.39
CA ASP A 162 6.49 8.81 4.72
C ASP A 162 5.19 9.01 5.49
N VAL A 163 4.68 7.96 6.11
CA VAL A 163 3.46 7.96 6.93
C VAL A 163 3.77 7.42 8.32
N ARG A 164 3.05 7.89 9.34
CA ARG A 164 3.17 7.34 10.70
C ARG A 164 2.43 6.01 10.78
N SER A 165 3.13 4.99 11.28
CA SER A 165 2.54 3.71 11.68
C SER A 165 1.66 3.89 12.94
N LYS A 166 1.05 2.78 13.38
CA LYS A 166 0.25 2.76 14.60
C LYS A 166 1.04 3.13 15.86
N ASP A 167 2.31 2.73 15.90
CA ASP A 167 3.22 3.00 17.02
C ASP A 167 3.98 4.32 16.84
N ASP A 168 3.51 5.17 15.90
CA ASP A 168 4.08 6.47 15.58
C ASP A 168 5.51 6.40 14.99
N ASP A 169 5.94 5.25 14.48
CA ASP A 169 7.18 5.10 13.70
C ASP A 169 6.97 5.51 12.23
N TRP A 170 8.02 5.99 11.57
CA TRP A 170 7.98 6.33 10.15
C TRP A 170 8.00 5.08 9.26
N VAL A 171 7.02 4.97 8.38
CA VAL A 171 7.00 4.03 7.24
C VAL A 171 7.20 4.82 5.97
N ARG A 172 8.23 4.46 5.18
CA ARG A 172 8.54 5.05 3.89
C ARG A 172 7.94 4.21 2.78
N VAL A 173 7.17 4.84 1.91
CA VAL A 173 6.55 4.25 0.72
C VAL A 173 7.13 4.92 -0.52
N LEU A 174 7.84 4.14 -1.34
CA LEU A 174 8.34 4.61 -2.63
C LEU A 174 7.26 4.44 -3.70
N LEU A 175 6.90 5.54 -4.34
CA LEU A 175 6.00 5.56 -5.49
C LEU A 175 6.78 5.89 -6.76
N GLU A 176 6.59 5.09 -7.79
CA GLU A 176 7.11 5.31 -9.14
C GLU A 176 5.95 5.36 -10.13
N LYS A 177 6.26 5.54 -11.41
CA LYS A 177 5.25 5.62 -12.47
C LYS A 177 4.20 4.49 -12.34
N ASP A 178 2.95 4.90 -12.51
CA ASP A 178 1.73 4.07 -12.45
C ASP A 178 1.31 3.65 -11.03
N ASP A 179 2.03 4.07 -9.98
CA ASP A 179 1.58 3.91 -8.59
C ASP A 179 0.60 5.02 -8.18
N LEU A 180 -0.45 4.63 -7.46
CA LEU A 180 -1.43 5.51 -6.84
C LEU A 180 -1.44 5.27 -5.33
N LEU A 181 -1.32 6.35 -4.55
CA LEU A 181 -1.45 6.34 -3.10
C LEU A 181 -2.60 7.25 -2.66
N ILE A 182 -3.39 6.76 -1.70
CA ILE A 182 -4.45 7.52 -1.03
C ILE A 182 -4.12 7.58 0.46
N LEU A 183 -3.87 8.79 0.96
CA LEU A 183 -3.71 9.06 2.37
C LEU A 183 -5.06 9.53 2.95
N PRO A 184 -5.54 8.95 4.06
CA PRO A 184 -6.81 9.35 4.66
C PRO A 184 -6.67 10.73 5.36
N PRO A 185 -7.78 11.47 5.52
CA PRO A 185 -7.80 12.66 6.37
C PRO A 185 -7.22 12.37 7.75
N GLY A 186 -6.45 13.30 8.30
CA GLY A 186 -5.94 13.21 9.67
C GLY A 186 -4.70 12.33 9.87
N ILE A 187 -4.20 11.62 8.85
CA ILE A 187 -2.92 10.91 8.97
C ILE A 187 -1.75 11.88 8.95
N TYR A 188 -0.78 11.66 9.85
CA TYR A 188 0.50 12.35 9.77
C TYR A 188 1.38 11.74 8.69
N HIS A 189 1.84 12.59 7.78
CA HIS A 189 2.65 12.21 6.66
C HIS A 189 3.59 13.34 6.23
N ARG A 190 4.47 13.02 5.29
CA ARG A 190 5.34 13.97 4.58
C ARG A 190 5.76 13.39 3.23
N PHE A 191 6.23 14.25 2.35
CA PHE A 191 6.68 13.88 1.01
C PHE A 191 8.09 14.41 0.72
N THR A 192 8.87 13.62 0.00
CA THR A 192 10.11 14.07 -0.63
C THR A 192 10.31 13.41 -1.98
N THR A 193 10.97 14.10 -2.91
CA THR A 193 11.56 13.44 -4.08
C THR A 193 12.67 12.47 -3.66
N ASP A 194 13.06 11.58 -4.56
CA ASP A 194 14.31 10.83 -4.41
C ASP A 194 15.51 11.66 -4.90
N GLU A 195 16.68 11.04 -4.98
CA GLU A 195 17.91 11.68 -5.46
C GLU A 195 17.82 12.21 -6.90
N SER A 196 16.87 11.72 -7.71
CA SER A 196 16.64 12.25 -9.06
C SER A 196 15.99 13.64 -9.06
N ASN A 197 15.46 14.10 -7.92
CA ASN A 197 14.82 15.40 -7.76
C ASN A 197 13.67 15.64 -8.75
N TYR A 198 12.99 14.58 -9.18
CA TYR A 198 11.95 14.66 -10.19
C TYR A 198 10.79 13.71 -9.89
N VAL A 199 9.59 14.29 -9.77
CA VAL A 199 8.33 13.55 -9.84
C VAL A 199 7.30 14.35 -10.62
N HIS A 200 6.50 13.66 -11.41
CA HIS A 200 5.31 14.16 -12.09
C HIS A 200 4.12 13.35 -11.60
N ALA A 201 3.16 14.02 -10.97
CA ALA A 201 2.00 13.39 -10.36
C ALA A 201 0.70 14.03 -10.84
N MET A 202 -0.30 13.20 -11.07
CA MET A 202 -1.69 13.60 -11.12
C MET A 202 -2.24 13.62 -9.69
N ARG A 203 -2.94 14.70 -9.33
CA ARG A 203 -3.60 14.86 -8.04
C ARG A 203 -5.11 14.76 -8.27
N LEU A 204 -5.82 14.05 -7.41
CA LEU A 204 -7.27 13.86 -7.48
C LEU A 204 -7.94 14.40 -6.21
N PHE A 205 -9.17 14.92 -6.34
CA PHE A 205 -9.92 15.52 -5.23
C PHE A 205 -11.41 15.23 -5.31
N LYS A 206 -12.06 15.12 -4.14
CA LYS A 206 -13.53 15.04 -4.05
C LYS A 206 -14.20 16.37 -4.39
N GLU A 207 -13.69 17.47 -3.85
CA GLU A 207 -14.18 18.84 -4.06
C GLU A 207 -13.03 19.78 -4.45
N ASP A 208 -13.23 21.10 -4.41
CA ASP A 208 -12.15 22.06 -4.63
C ASP A 208 -11.06 21.90 -3.56
N PRO A 209 -9.79 21.73 -3.96
CA PRO A 209 -8.75 21.30 -3.04
C PRO A 209 -8.38 22.36 -2.01
N LYS A 210 -8.40 21.97 -0.74
CA LYS A 210 -7.79 22.72 0.37
C LYS A 210 -6.34 22.28 0.55
N TRP A 211 -5.41 23.09 0.06
CA TRP A 211 -4.00 22.75 0.03
C TRP A 211 -3.23 23.01 1.32
N THR A 212 -3.87 23.54 2.36
CA THR A 212 -3.18 24.00 3.56
C THR A 212 -2.71 22.80 4.38
N PRO A 213 -1.40 22.56 4.52
CA PRO A 213 -0.90 21.53 5.44
C PRO A 213 -1.07 22.02 6.88
N LEU A 214 -1.54 21.13 7.75
CA LEU A 214 -1.55 21.35 9.20
C LEU A 214 -0.35 20.64 9.81
N ASN A 215 0.72 21.39 10.06
CA ASN A 215 1.96 20.84 10.63
C ASN A 215 1.70 20.23 12.01
N ARG A 216 2.31 19.08 12.28
CA ARG A 216 2.10 18.34 13.54
C ARG A 216 2.40 19.20 14.77
N GLY A 217 1.50 19.12 15.74
CA GLY A 217 1.62 19.81 17.03
C GLY A 217 0.37 19.63 17.90
N PRO A 218 0.43 20.03 19.19
CA PRO A 218 -0.63 19.73 20.17
C PRO A 218 -2.02 20.29 19.82
N ASP A 219 -2.08 21.36 19.03
CA ASP A 219 -3.35 21.93 18.59
C ASP A 219 -3.92 21.20 17.37
N VAL A 220 -3.06 20.70 16.49
CA VAL A 220 -3.46 19.87 15.35
C VAL A 220 -3.89 18.48 15.80
N ASP A 221 -3.34 17.98 16.92
CA ASP A 221 -3.82 16.73 17.53
C ASP A 221 -5.31 16.82 17.91
N LYS A 222 -5.84 18.00 18.23
CA LYS A 222 -7.26 18.22 18.58
C LYS A 222 -8.16 18.41 17.37
N ASN A 223 -7.61 18.45 16.15
CA ASN A 223 -8.38 18.60 14.91
C ASN A 223 -9.40 17.45 14.77
N GLU A 224 -10.61 17.76 14.30
CA GLU A 224 -11.69 16.77 14.21
C GLU A 224 -11.37 15.59 13.28
N HIS A 225 -10.70 15.86 12.15
CA HIS A 225 -10.28 14.82 11.21
C HIS A 225 -9.16 13.95 11.79
N ARG A 226 -8.27 14.55 12.57
CA ARG A 226 -7.24 13.79 13.31
C ARG A 226 -7.87 12.88 14.35
N GLN A 227 -8.84 13.36 15.13
CA GLN A 227 -9.53 12.56 16.14
C GLN A 227 -10.31 11.40 15.52
N GLU A 228 -11.01 11.64 14.41
CA GLU A 228 -11.71 10.58 13.69
C GLU A 228 -10.74 9.54 13.11
N TYR A 229 -9.61 9.97 12.53
CA TYR A 229 -8.56 9.07 12.06
C TYR A 229 -8.03 8.17 13.19
N VAL A 230 -7.71 8.74 14.35
CA VAL A 230 -7.22 7.99 15.51
C VAL A 230 -8.24 6.95 15.95
N LYS A 231 -9.50 7.35 16.11
CA LYS A 231 -10.59 6.46 16.50
C LYS A 231 -10.80 5.32 15.50
N GLN A 232 -10.74 5.62 14.20
CA GLN A 232 -11.02 4.64 13.14
C GLN A 232 -9.87 3.66 12.92
N PHE A 233 -8.62 4.12 12.92
CA PHE A 233 -7.46 3.32 12.46
C PHE A 233 -6.47 2.96 13.57
N LEU A 234 -6.30 3.81 14.58
CA LEU A 234 -5.33 3.54 15.66
C LEU A 234 -5.99 2.85 16.86
N GLY A 235 -7.30 2.99 17.00
CA GLY A 235 -8.06 2.63 18.20
C GLY A 235 -7.95 3.72 19.26
N GLU A 236 -8.85 3.72 20.23
CA GLU A 236 -8.71 4.67 21.35
C GLU A 236 -7.39 4.40 22.07
N PRO A 237 -6.63 5.45 22.47
CA PRO A 237 -5.59 5.25 23.45
C PRO A 237 -6.27 4.58 24.64
N ASN A 238 -5.83 3.36 25.00
CA ASN A 238 -6.23 2.77 26.27
C ASN A 238 -5.99 3.88 27.30
N GLN A 239 -7.07 4.39 27.91
CA GLN A 239 -6.94 5.21 29.09
C GLN A 239 -6.16 4.34 30.06
N THR A 240 -4.86 4.62 30.20
CA THR A 240 -4.03 4.01 31.21
C THR A 240 -4.82 4.24 32.48
N THR A 241 -5.36 3.16 33.05
CA THR A 241 -6.05 3.22 34.33
C THR A 241 -5.03 3.78 35.30
N GLU A 242 -5.09 5.09 35.55
CA GLU A 242 -4.49 5.66 36.73
C GLU A 242 -5.19 4.95 37.89
N LEU A 243 -4.50 3.98 38.46
CA LEU A 243 -4.90 3.42 39.74
C LEU A 243 -5.04 4.61 40.69
N PRO A 244 -6.20 4.80 41.34
CA PRO A 244 -6.39 5.92 42.25
C PRO A 244 -5.24 5.96 43.25
N VAL A 245 -4.58 7.11 43.36
CA VAL A 245 -3.61 7.41 44.42
C VAL A 245 -4.39 7.52 45.74
N GLN A 246 -4.79 6.36 46.26
CA GLN A 246 -5.39 6.16 47.57
C GLN A 246 -4.82 4.83 48.06
N LEU A 247 -3.56 4.87 48.52
CA LEU A 247 -2.91 3.94 49.47
C LEU A 247 -1.39 4.17 49.42
N LYS A 248 -0.93 5.37 49.80
CA LYS A 248 0.48 5.62 50.13
C LYS A 248 0.69 6.35 51.46
N ASN A 249 -0.31 6.31 52.34
CA ASN A 249 -0.20 6.75 53.72
C ASN A 249 -0.67 5.64 54.66
N ARG A 250 0.17 4.61 54.84
CA ARG A 250 0.24 3.78 56.05
C ARG A 250 1.53 2.98 55.99
N GLN A 251 2.36 3.13 57.02
CA GLN A 251 3.72 2.61 57.19
C GLN A 251 4.73 3.52 56.47
N THR A 252 5.58 4.30 57.13
CA THR A 252 6.27 4.15 58.43
C THR A 252 6.49 5.50 59.10
#